data_AF-A0A6P3BM27-F1
#
_entry.id   AF-A0A6P3BM27-F1
#
_cell.length_a   1.000
_cell.length_b   1.000
_cell.length_c   1.000
_cell.angle_alpha   90.00
_cell.angle_beta   90.00
_cell.angle_gamma   90.00
#
_symmetry.space_group_name_H-M   'P 1'
#
loop_
_entity.id
_entity.type
_entity.pdbx_description
1 polymer ?
#
loop_
_entity_poly.entity_id
_entity_poly.type
_entity_poly.pdbx_seq_one_letter_code
_entity_poly.pdbx_strand_id
1 'polypeptide(L)'
;MGSTTYTFRWQDRNFMLIGYDNFSTMRNTGVVRNLSVNYSTGKAKISVGNVSDDRERTRWVKLHTQRRWTLDQIGDGFEFSRSLPSVE
;
A
#
# COMPACT_ATOMS: atom_id res chain seq x y z
N MET A 1 10.36 6.57 11.05
CA MET A 1 9.30 5.73 11.64
C MET A 1 8.33 5.34 10.54
N GLY A 2 7.71 4.18 10.64
CA GLY A 2 6.74 3.74 9.64
C GLY A 2 5.89 2.60 10.17
N SER A 3 4.78 2.34 9.49
CA SER A 3 3.88 1.23 9.77
C SER A 3 3.42 0.60 8.46
N THR A 4 3.13 -0.70 8.52
CA THR A 4 2.52 -1.44 7.42
C THR A 4 1.33 -2.21 7.97
N THR A 5 0.18 -2.08 7.34
CA THR A 5 -1.06 -2.73 7.72
C THR A 5 -1.57 -3.55 6.55
N TYR A 6 -1.94 -4.80 6.83
CA TYR A 6 -2.57 -5.70 5.89
C TYR A 6 -4.00 -5.95 6.35
N THR A 7 -4.97 -5.75 5.46
CA THR A 7 -6.38 -6.02 5.73
C THR A 7 -6.81 -7.25 4.97
N PHE A 8 -7.20 -8.29 5.71
CA PHE A 8 -7.71 -9.54 5.15
C PHE A 8 -9.21 -9.66 5.34
N ARG A 9 -9.87 -10.33 4.40
CA ARG A 9 -11.27 -10.74 4.49
C ARG A 9 -11.35 -12.24 4.27
N TRP A 10 -12.07 -12.93 5.16
CA TRP A 10 -12.42 -14.33 4.93
C TRP A 10 -13.47 -14.41 3.81
N GLN A 11 -13.10 -14.99 2.68
CA GLN A 11 -13.98 -15.26 1.53
C GLN A 11 -13.37 -16.37 0.67
N ASP A 12 -14.17 -17.01 -0.18
CA ASP A 12 -13.69 -18.07 -1.09
C ASP A 12 -12.92 -19.21 -0.37
N ARG A 13 -13.26 -19.45 0.91
CA ARG A 13 -12.58 -20.39 1.82
C ARG A 13 -11.12 -20.06 2.12
N ASN A 14 -10.71 -18.79 2.01
CA ASN A 14 -9.36 -18.33 2.34
C ASN A 14 -9.35 -16.90 2.92
N PHE A 15 -8.23 -16.48 3.52
CA PHE A 15 -7.97 -15.09 3.92
C PHE A 15 -7.43 -14.30 2.74
N MET A 16 -8.34 -13.63 2.03
CA MET A 16 -8.00 -12.79 0.88
C MET A 16 -7.52 -11.43 1.35
N LEU A 17 -6.39 -10.96 0.79
CA LEU A 17 -5.93 -9.58 0.99
C LEU A 17 -6.86 -8.63 0.23
N ILE A 18 -7.47 -7.71 0.95
CA ILE A 18 -8.36 -6.69 0.38
C ILE A 18 -7.80 -5.27 0.50
N GLY A 19 -6.84 -5.06 1.41
CA GLY A 19 -6.22 -3.76 1.62
C GLY A 19 -4.78 -3.87 2.08
N TYR A 20 -3.95 -2.92 1.64
CA TYR A 20 -2.58 -2.75 2.10
C TYR A 20 -2.31 -1.26 2.31
N ASP A 21 -1.84 -0.89 3.50
CA ASP A 21 -1.47 0.47 3.84
C ASP A 21 -0.02 0.51 4.33
N ASN A 22 0.76 1.43 3.79
CA ASN A 22 2.12 1.69 4.21
C ASN A 22 2.30 3.18 4.46
N PHE A 23 2.83 3.49 5.64
CA PHE A 23 3.14 4.83 6.09
C PHE A 23 4.62 4.90 6.42
N SER A 24 5.30 5.95 5.98
CA SER A 24 6.67 6.22 6.40
C SER A 24 6.97 7.70 6.52
N THR A 25 7.86 8.04 7.45
CA THR A 25 8.40 9.39 7.62
C THR A 25 9.92 9.34 7.68
N MET A 26 10.56 10.14 6.81
CA MET A 26 12.00 10.36 6.77
C MET A 26 12.39 11.42 7.81
N ARG A 27 13.13 11.01 8.85
CA ARG A 27 13.44 11.88 9.99
C ARG A 27 14.32 13.08 9.65
N ASN A 28 15.19 12.94 8.66
CA ASN A 28 16.15 13.98 8.25
C ASN A 28 15.53 15.05 7.35
N THR A 29 14.50 14.72 6.57
CA THR A 29 13.86 15.66 5.62
C THR A 29 12.45 16.07 6.02
N GLY A 30 11.84 15.35 6.96
CA GLY A 30 10.42 15.50 7.30
C GLY A 30 9.47 14.95 6.23
N VAL A 31 9.96 14.31 5.16
CA VAL A 31 9.10 13.78 4.09
C VAL A 31 8.22 12.65 4.63
N VAL A 32 6.93 12.74 4.36
CA VAL A 32 5.92 11.73 4.70
C VAL A 32 5.43 11.07 3.42
N ARG A 33 5.38 9.74 3.41
CA ARG A 33 4.89 8.94 2.28
C ARG A 33 3.81 7.98 2.75
N ASN A 34 2.67 8.00 2.07
CA ASN A 34 1.56 7.08 2.30
C ASN A 34 1.23 6.35 1.01
N LEU A 35 1.11 5.04 1.10
CA LEU A 35 0.56 4.18 0.06
C LEU A 35 -0.64 3.45 0.65
N SER A 36 -1.80 3.58 0.01
CA SER A 36 -3.01 2.81 0.34
C SER A 36 -3.49 2.09 -0.91
N VAL A 37 -3.57 0.76 -0.84
CA VAL A 37 -3.96 -0.10 -1.95
C VAL A 37 -5.27 -0.79 -1.59
N ASN A 38 -6.28 -0.64 -2.45
CA ASN A 38 -7.55 -1.32 -2.33
C ASN A 38 -7.66 -2.38 -3.44
N TYR A 39 -7.45 -3.65 -3.08
CA TYR A 39 -7.50 -4.77 -4.02
C TYR A 39 -8.92 -5.08 -4.50
N SER A 40 -9.95 -4.72 -3.73
CA SER A 40 -11.35 -4.90 -4.16
C SER A 40 -11.74 -3.97 -5.32
N THR A 41 -11.10 -2.81 -5.44
CA THR A 41 -11.36 -1.83 -6.51
C THR A 41 -10.23 -1.74 -7.55
N GLY A 42 -9.10 -2.41 -7.30
CA GLY A 42 -7.93 -2.36 -8.17
C GLY A 42 -7.29 -0.97 -8.26
N LYS A 43 -7.41 -0.16 -7.20
CA LYS A 43 -6.90 1.22 -7.14
C LYS A 43 -5.94 1.37 -5.99
N ALA A 44 -4.98 2.27 -6.16
CA ALA A 44 -4.12 2.73 -5.09
C ALA A 44 -4.08 4.26 -5.01
N LYS A 45 -3.99 4.76 -3.79
CA LYS A 45 -3.73 6.15 -3.45
C LYS A 45 -2.28 6.26 -3.00
N ILE A 46 -1.54 7.18 -3.62
CA ILE A 46 -0.18 7.52 -3.24
C ILE A 46 -0.19 8.98 -2.81
N SER A 47 0.32 9.24 -1.61
CA SER A 47 0.45 10.59 -1.07
C SER A 47 1.88 10.87 -0.62
N VAL A 48 2.37 12.06 -0.94
CA VAL A 48 3.67 12.56 -0.49
C VAL A 48 3.47 13.96 0.10
N GLY A 49 3.97 14.18 1.31
CA GLY A 49 3.92 15.46 2.01
C GLY A 49 5.18 15.71 2.83
N ASN A 50 5.15 16.74 3.67
CA ASN A 50 6.22 17.04 4.62
C ASN A 50 5.63 17.37 5.99
N VAL A 51 6.27 16.96 7.08
CA VAL A 51 5.83 17.29 8.46
C VAL A 51 5.86 18.80 8.72
N SER A 52 6.68 19.55 7.97
CA SER A 52 6.85 21.00 8.13
C SER A 52 5.98 21.83 7.18
N ASP A 53 5.23 21.21 6.27
CA ASP A 53 4.39 21.88 5.27
C ASP A 53 3.11 21.06 5.04
N ASP A 54 1.95 21.68 5.24
CA ASP A 54 0.63 21.06 5.08
C ASP A 54 0.31 20.66 3.61
N ARG A 55 1.19 20.99 2.66
CA ARG A 55 1.03 20.61 1.25
C ARG A 55 1.27 19.10 1.04
N GLU A 56 0.18 18.37 0.88
CA GLU A 56 0.18 16.97 0.45
C GLU A 56 -0.13 16.86 -1.06
N ARG A 57 0.72 16.13 -1.80
CA ARG A 57 0.45 15.73 -3.18
C ARG A 57 -0.12 14.32 -3.20
N THR A 58 -1.35 14.18 -3.69
CA THR A 58 -2.02 12.89 -3.84
C THR A 58 -2.14 12.52 -5.32
N ARG A 59 -1.83 11.27 -5.68
CA ARG A 59 -2.19 10.68 -6.98
C ARG A 59 -2.94 9.36 -6.80
N TRP A 60 -3.89 9.12 -7.69
CA TRP A 60 -4.60 7.84 -7.79
C TRP A 60 -4.07 7.05 -8.99
N VAL A 61 -3.78 5.78 -8.78
CA VAL A 61 -3.29 4.89 -9.83
C VAL A 61 -4.17 3.64 -9.90
N LYS A 62 -4.35 3.11 -11.11
CA LYS A 62 -4.93 1.77 -11.31
C LYS A 62 -3.83 0.74 -11.16
N LEU A 63 -4.13 -0.38 -10.48
CA LEU A 63 -3.21 -1.50 -10.38
C LEU A 63 -3.12 -2.20 -11.73
N HIS A 64 -1.90 -2.50 -12.17
CA HIS A 64 -1.65 -3.21 -13.43
C HIS A 64 -2.10 -4.67 -13.37
N THR A 65 -2.18 -5.25 -12.17
CA THR A 65 -2.63 -6.63 -11.97
C THR A 65 -3.88 -6.67 -11.12
N GLN A 66 -4.81 -7.54 -11.50
CA GLN A 66 -5.98 -7.91 -10.70
C GLN A 66 -5.71 -9.17 -9.86
N ARG A 67 -4.44 -9.55 -9.70
CA ARG A 67 -4.06 -10.70 -8.87
C ARG A 67 -4.60 -10.51 -7.46
N ARG A 68 -5.28 -11.55 -6.98
CA ARG A 68 -5.80 -11.61 -5.62
C ARG A 68 -4.84 -12.40 -4.76
N TRP A 69 -4.30 -11.76 -3.73
CA TRP A 69 -3.35 -12.37 -2.80
C TRP A 69 -4.07 -13.02 -1.64
N THR A 70 -3.55 -14.14 -1.15
CA THR A 70 -3.98 -14.78 0.10
C THR A 70 -2.91 -14.61 1.17
N LEU A 71 -3.29 -14.78 2.45
CA LEU A 71 -2.36 -14.66 3.58
C LEU A 71 -1.10 -15.53 3.41
N ASP A 72 -1.26 -16.77 2.94
CA ASP A 72 -0.15 -17.70 2.69
C ASP A 72 0.80 -17.24 1.56
N GLN A 73 0.30 -16.50 0.56
CA GLN A 73 1.10 -16.04 -0.58
C GLN A 73 1.92 -14.78 -0.29
N ILE A 74 1.53 -14.00 0.72
CA ILE A 74 2.27 -12.78 1.10
C ILE A 74 3.53 -13.13 1.89
N GLY A 75 3.60 -14.33 2.50
CA GLY A 75 4.66 -14.74 3.42
C GLY A 75 6.08 -14.53 2.91
N ASP A 76 6.41 -15.01 1.71
CA ASP A 76 7.74 -14.85 1.11
C ASP A 76 8.04 -13.40 0.65
N GLY A 77 7.01 -12.56 0.55
CA GLY A 77 7.11 -11.10 0.39
C GLY A 77 7.66 -10.58 -0.93
N PHE A 78 8.45 -11.36 -1.67
CA PHE A 78 9.17 -10.93 -2.86
C PHE A 78 8.21 -10.61 -4.02
N GLU A 79 7.38 -11.58 -4.42
CA GLU A 79 6.41 -11.41 -5.49
C GLU A 79 5.32 -10.39 -5.11
N PHE A 80 4.94 -10.34 -3.84
CA PHE A 80 3.98 -9.36 -3.33
C PHE A 80 4.53 -7.94 -3.45
N SER A 81 5.75 -7.68 -2.98
CA SER A 81 6.35 -6.35 -2.99
C SER A 81 6.51 -5.78 -4.41
N ARG A 82 6.83 -6.61 -5.40
CA ARG A 82 6.91 -6.23 -6.82
C ARG A 82 5.57 -5.83 -7.42
N SER A 83 4.46 -6.27 -6.84
CA SER A 83 3.11 -5.93 -7.31
C SER A 83 2.63 -4.57 -6.81
N LEU A 84 3.29 -3.99 -5.81
CA LEU A 84 2.93 -2.69 -5.27
C LEU A 84 3.33 -1.57 -6.25
N PRO A 85 2.50 -0.53 -6.38
CA PRO A 85 2.84 0.60 -7.23
C PRO A 85 4.01 1.39 -6.64
N SER A 86 4.90 1.87 -7.51
CA SER A 86 6.05 2.69 -7.11
C SER A 86 5.60 4.02 -6.48
N VAL A 87 6.14 4.30 -5.30
CA VAL A 87 6.04 5.59 -4.63
C VAL A 87 7.33 6.35 -4.94
N GLU A 88 7.32 7.10 -6.05
CA GLU A 88 8.43 8.00 -6.44
C GLU A 88 8.49 9.22 -5.51
#